data_AF-A0AAU7TKN7-F1
#
_entry.id   AF-A0AAU7TKN7-F1
#
_cell.length_a   1.000
_cell.length_b   1.000
_cell.length_c   1.000
_cell.angle_alpha   90.00
_cell.angle_beta   90.00
_cell.angle_gamma   90.00
#
_symmetry.space_group_name_H-M   'P 1'
#
loop_
_entity.id
_entity.type
_entity.pdbx_description
1 polymer ?
#
loop_
_entity_poly.entity_id
_entity_poly.type
_entity_poly.pdbx_seq_one_letter_code
_entity_poly.pdbx_strand_id
1 'polypeptide(L)' 'MSVGLLPGRTEETKARLTEATVELLRKHIAPQDGVTVHASAEVRELDASYRKLEW' A
#
# COMPACT_ATOMS: atom_id res chain seq x y z
N MET A 1 -5.75 -2.04 -0.12
CA MET A 1 -4.61 -2.06 -1.07
C MET A 1 -3.44 -2.79 -0.43
N SER A 2 -2.73 -3.66 -1.16
CA SER A 2 -1.52 -4.33 -0.64
C SER A 2 -0.32 -3.88 -1.47
N VAL A 3 0.75 -3.47 -0.80
CA VAL A 3 2.01 -3.05 -1.41
C VAL A 3 3.11 -4.01 -0.98
N GLY A 4 3.67 -4.73 -1.94
CA GLY A 4 4.82 -5.61 -1.72
C GLY A 4 6.14 -4.88 -1.98
N LEU A 5 7.07 -4.96 -1.05
CA LEU A 5 8.43 -4.44 -1.19
C LEU A 5 9.47 -5.55 -0.97
N LEU A 6 10.63 -5.41 -1.60
CA LEU A 6 11.80 -6.20 -1.17
C LEU A 6 12.15 -5.85 0.29
N PRO A 7 12.71 -6.82 1.06
CA PRO A 7 13.08 -6.60 2.45
C PRO A 7 14.17 -5.53 2.61
N GLY A 8 14.28 -4.95 3.81
CA GLY A 8 15.36 -4.02 4.17
C GLY A 8 14.92 -2.57 4.42
N ARG A 9 13.62 -2.29 4.50
CA ARG A 9 13.11 -1.00 4.97
C ARG A 9 12.78 -1.07 6.46
N THR A 10 13.00 0.05 7.17
CA THR A 10 12.63 0.16 8.58
C THR A 10 11.11 0.08 8.76
N GLU A 11 10.66 -0.35 9.93
CA GLU A 11 9.23 -0.33 10.29
C GLU A 11 8.63 1.08 10.16
N GLU A 12 9.36 2.11 10.58
CA GLU A 12 8.93 3.50 10.42
C GLU A 12 8.68 3.87 8.95
N THR A 13 9.57 3.44 8.04
CA THR A 13 9.39 3.68 6.60
C THR A 13 8.18 2.93 6.05
N LYS A 14 7.96 1.68 6.49
CA LYS A 14 6.81 0.86 6.08
C LYS A 14 5.48 1.45 6.60
N ALA A 15 5.47 1.96 7.84
CA ALA A 15 4.32 2.65 8.42
C ALA A 15 3.98 3.93 7.64
N ARG A 16 4.97 4.80 7.39
CA ARG A 16 4.79 6.02 6.59
C ARG A 16 4.26 5.74 5.19
N LEU A 17 4.72 4.68 4.54
CA LEU A 17 4.20 4.27 3.23
C LEU A 17 2.75 3.78 3.30
N THR A 18 2.41 3.04 4.35
CA THR A 18 1.04 2.55 4.57
C THR A 18 0.07 3.72 4.71
N GLU A 19 0.40 4.69 5.56
CA GLU A 19 -0.39 5.92 5.76
C GLU A 19 -0.53 6.71 4.46
N ALA A 20 0.58 6.94 3.76
CA ALA A 20 0.58 7.66 2.48
C ALA A 20 -0.31 6.97 1.43
N THR A 21 -0.36 5.64 1.44
CA THR A 21 -1.22 4.86 0.53
C THR A 21 -2.70 5.06 0.86
N VAL A 22 -3.10 5.04 2.13
CA VAL A 22 -4.50 5.31 2.52
C VAL A 22 -4.90 6.74 2.13
N GLU A 23 -4.03 7.73 2.38
CA GLU A 23 -4.28 9.11 1.96
C GLU A 23 -4.36 9.26 0.44
N LEU A 24 -3.59 8.49 -0.33
CA LEU A 24 -3.71 8.46 -1.78
C LEU A 24 -5.08 7.92 -2.21
N LEU A 25 -5.54 6.81 -1.62
CA LEU A 25 -6.86 6.23 -1.92
C LEU A 25 -7.98 7.23 -1.63
N ARG A 26 -7.91 7.93 -0.49
CA ARG A 26 -8.88 8.98 -0.12
C ARG A 26 -8.98 10.08 -1.18
N LYS A 27 -7.85 10.47 -1.79
CA LYS A 27 -7.81 11.53 -2.81
C LYS A 27 -8.40 11.10 -4.16
N HIS A 28 -8.39 9.81 -4.48
CA HIS A 28 -8.72 9.31 -5.82
C HIS A 28 -10.01 8.50 -5.88
N ILE A 29 -10.54 8.07 -4.73
CA ILE A 29 -11.78 7.31 -4.66
C ILE A 29 -12.86 8.22 -4.05
N ALA A 30 -13.73 8.74 -4.90
CA ALA A 30 -14.87 9.55 -4.46
C ALA A 30 -16.02 8.63 -3.99
N PRO A 31 -16.59 8.86 -2.79
CA PRO A 31 -17.82 8.19 -2.40
C PRO A 31 -18.96 8.58 -3.36
N GLN A 32 -19.85 7.64 -3.60
CA GLN A 32 -21.10 7.87 -4.33
C GLN A 32 -22.25 8.01 -3.32
N ASP A 33 -23.37 8.61 -3.73
CA ASP A 33 -24.52 8.80 -2.86
C ASP A 33 -24.98 7.48 -2.22
N GLY A 34 -25.15 7.51 -0.90
CA GLY A 34 -25.53 6.33 -0.11
C GLY A 34 -24.43 5.28 0.10
N VAL A 35 -23.19 5.53 -0.34
CA VAL A 35 -22.07 4.58 -0.23
C VAL A 35 -20.98 5.09 0.71
N THR A 36 -20.68 4.32 1.75
CA THR A 36 -19.49 4.53 2.58
C THR A 36 -18.30 3.82 1.97
N VAL A 37 -17.23 4.55 1.70
CA VAL A 37 -15.97 3.98 1.21
C VAL A 37 -15.13 3.51 2.39
N HIS A 38 -14.83 2.21 2.43
CA HIS A 38 -13.86 1.63 3.36
C HIS A 38 -12.53 1.41 2.61
N ALA A 39 -11.51 2.19 2.98
CA ALA A 39 -10.18 2.08 2.41
C ALA A 39 -9.18 1.65 3.48
N SER A 40 -8.33 0.67 3.14
CA SER A 40 -7.23 0.20 3.98
C SER A 40 -6.00 -0.05 3.12
N ALA A 41 -4.83 -0.01 3.74
CA ALA A 41 -3.57 -0.37 3.10
C ALA A 41 -2.74 -1.29 4.01
N GLU A 42 -1.96 -2.15 3.39
CA GLU A 42 -0.96 -2.99 4.05
C GLU A 42 0.32 -2.94 3.22
N VAL A 43 1.45 -2.76 3.91
CA VAL A 43 2.80 -2.93 3.33
C VAL A 43 3.39 -4.22 3.86
N ARG A 44 3.82 -5.08 2.95
CA ARG A 44 4.45 -6.37 3.29
C ARG A 44 5.78 -6.55 2.57
N GLU A 45 6.61 -7.38 3.17
CA GLU A 45 7.83 -7.85 2.51
C GLU A 45 7.49 -8.98 1.54
N LEU A 46 8.18 -8.99 0.40
CA LEU A 46 8.05 -10.01 -0.62
C LEU A 46 8.89 -11.23 -0.24
N ASP A 47 8.34 -12.42 -0.45
CA ASP A 47 9.03 -13.68 -0.23
C ASP A 47 10.25 -13.83 -1.15
N ALA A 48 11.21 -14.67 -0.74
CA ALA A 48 12.43 -14.96 -1.52
C ALA A 48 12.15 -15.59 -2.90
N SER A 49 10.94 -16.08 -3.15
CA SER A 49 10.49 -16.57 -4.45
C SER A 49 10.11 -15.45 -5.42
N TYR A 50 9.97 -14.20 -4.95
CA TYR A 50 9.66 -13.06 -5.81
C TYR A 50 10.76 -12.85 -6.84
N ARG A 51 10.37 -12.60 -8.09
CA ARG A 51 11.28 -12.30 -9.20
C ARG A 51 10.83 -11.00 -9.85
N LYS A 52 11.78 -10.10 -10.01
CA LYS A 52 11.64 -8.90 -10.83
C LYS A 52 12.48 -9.08 -12.07
N LEU A 53 11.91 -8.76 -13.22
CA LEU A 53 12.65 -8.63 -14.47
C LEU A 53 13.12 -7.18 -14.56
N GLU A 54 14.43 -6.96 -14.73
CA GLU A 54 14.99 -5.65 -15.05
C GLU A 54 15.35 -5.66 -16.55
N TRP A 55 15.13 -4.53 -17.22
CA TRP A 55 15.62 -4.26 -18.57
C TRP A 55 16.72 -3.20 -18.52
#